data_AF-A0A9Q3CLK7-F1
#
_entry.id   AF-A0A9Q3CLK7-F1
#
_cell.length_a   1.000
_cell.length_b   1.000
_cell.length_c   1.000
_cell.angle_alpha   90.00
_cell.angle_beta   90.00
_cell.angle_gamma   90.00
#
_symmetry.space_group_name_H-M   'P 1'
#
loop_
_entity.id
_entity.type
_entity.pdbx_description
1 polymer ?
#
loop_
_entity_poly.entity_id
_entity_poly.type
_entity_poly.pdbx_seq_one_letter_code
_entity_poly.pdbx_strand_id
1 'polypeptide(L)'
;MVNSENNLIWIDLEMTGLDPEQDRIIEIATIVTDSNLTILSEGPVIAIHQSQQQLSLMDEWNVKTHTESGLIDRVKSSQYDEKKAEIKTNNKKKNQIKL
;
A
#
# COMPACT_ATOMS: atom_id res chain seq x y z
N MET A 1 21.76 -12.70 9.13
CA MET A 1 22.08 -12.10 7.81
C MET A 1 20.80 -11.51 7.27
N VAL A 2 20.75 -10.21 6.95
CA VAL A 2 19.50 -9.54 6.50
C VAL A 2 19.30 -9.67 4.97
N ASN A 3 20.21 -10.36 4.28
CA ASN A 3 20.17 -10.54 2.84
C ASN A 3 20.23 -12.03 2.52
N SER A 4 19.09 -12.61 2.18
CA SER A 4 18.93 -13.99 1.72
C SER A 4 17.96 -13.98 0.54
N GLU A 5 18.25 -14.76 -0.50
CA GLU A 5 17.34 -14.95 -1.63
C GLU A 5 16.02 -15.63 -1.22
N ASN A 6 15.97 -16.21 -0.02
CA ASN A 6 14.79 -16.85 0.55
C ASN A 6 13.90 -15.88 1.38
N ASN A 7 14.28 -14.60 1.48
CA ASN A 7 13.43 -13.62 2.13
C ASN A 7 12.13 -13.43 1.34
N LEU A 8 11.01 -13.28 2.05
CA LEU A 8 9.70 -13.09 1.47
C LEU A 8 9.26 -11.63 1.63
N ILE A 9 8.58 -11.10 0.62
CA ILE A 9 8.01 -9.75 0.65
C ILE A 9 6.50 -9.90 0.59
N TRP A 10 5.86 -9.49 1.67
CA TRP A 10 4.42 -9.42 1.83
C TRP A 10 3.98 -8.02 1.42
N ILE A 11 2.91 -7.97 0.63
CA ILE A 11 2.30 -6.72 0.16
C ILE A 11 0.80 -6.86 0.36
N ASP A 12 0.21 -5.82 0.92
CA ASP A 12 -1.23 -5.64 1.03
C ASP A 12 -1.62 -4.32 0.36
N LEU A 13 -2.71 -4.35 -0.40
CA LEU A 13 -3.20 -3.22 -1.17
C LEU A 13 -4.69 -3.04 -0.93
N GLU A 14 -5.10 -1.80 -0.72
CA GLU A 14 -6.50 -1.40 -0.79
C GLU A 14 -6.72 -0.61 -2.08
N MET A 15 -7.86 -0.85 -2.73
CA MET A 15 -8.22 -0.25 -4.02
C MET A 15 -9.61 0.39 -3.95
N THR A 16 -9.91 1.26 -4.90
CA THR A 16 -11.26 1.82 -5.09
C THR A 16 -12.27 0.78 -5.60
N GLY A 17 -11.80 -0.36 -6.10
CA GLY A 17 -12.62 -1.43 -6.66
C GLY A 17 -11.77 -2.55 -7.27
N LEU A 18 -12.31 -3.28 -8.24
CA LEU A 18 -11.73 -4.51 -8.79
C LEU A 18 -11.34 -4.42 -10.28
N ASP A 19 -11.61 -3.30 -10.97
CA ASP A 19 -11.26 -3.10 -12.38
C ASP A 19 -9.98 -2.26 -12.52
N PRO A 20 -8.82 -2.84 -12.87
CA PRO A 20 -7.55 -2.10 -12.94
C PRO A 20 -7.52 -0.95 -13.96
N GLU A 21 -8.42 -0.96 -14.96
CA GLU A 21 -8.48 0.11 -15.96
C GLU A 21 -9.19 1.37 -15.41
N GLN A 22 -9.99 1.21 -14.35
CA GLN A 22 -10.79 2.29 -13.75
C GLN A 22 -10.37 2.59 -12.30
N ASP A 23 -10.10 1.54 -11.53
CA ASP A 23 -9.81 1.58 -10.11
C ASP A 23 -8.35 1.83 -9.81
N ARG A 24 -8.11 2.44 -8.65
CA ARG A 24 -6.79 2.91 -8.24
C ARG A 24 -6.44 2.40 -6.86
N ILE A 25 -5.15 2.23 -6.64
CA ILE A 25 -4.59 1.90 -5.32
C ILE A 25 -4.77 3.12 -4.41
N ILE A 26 -5.28 2.88 -3.22
CA ILE A 26 -5.53 3.88 -2.17
C ILE A 26 -4.80 3.57 -0.87
N GLU A 27 -4.29 2.35 -0.68
CA GLU A 27 -3.32 2.03 0.38
C GLU A 27 -2.30 1.00 -0.10
N ILE A 28 -1.08 1.10 0.43
CA ILE A 28 -0.05 0.06 0.34
C ILE A 28 0.64 -0.13 1.68
N ALA A 29 0.83 -1.39 2.07
CA ALA A 29 1.67 -1.80 3.19
C ALA A 29 2.58 -2.95 2.76
N THR A 30 3.80 -2.99 3.31
CA THR A 30 4.75 -4.09 3.02
C THR A 30 5.45 -4.59 4.28
N ILE A 31 5.76 -5.89 4.32
CA ILE A 31 6.56 -6.53 5.36
C ILE A 31 7.57 -7.47 4.69
N VAL A 32 8.77 -7.57 5.26
CA VAL A 32 9.78 -8.54 4.85
C VAL A 32 9.95 -9.58 5.96
N THR A 33 9.88 -10.86 5.61
CA THR A 33 10.14 -11.97 6.53
C THR A 33 11.27 -12.86 6.02
N ASP A 34 11.84 -13.67 6.91
CA ASP A 34 12.64 -14.83 6.49
C ASP A 34 11.74 -16.00 6.04
N SER A 35 12.35 -17.11 5.65
CA SER A 35 11.64 -18.33 5.22
C SER A 35 10.85 -19.02 6.34
N ASN A 36 11.12 -18.70 7.61
CA ASN A 36 10.39 -19.20 8.78
C ASN A 36 9.31 -18.22 9.24
N LEU A 37 8.99 -17.21 8.41
CA LEU A 37 8.00 -16.16 8.69
C LEU A 37 8.38 -15.24 9.86
N THR A 38 9.64 -15.20 10.25
CA THR A 38 10.14 -14.22 11.22
C THR A 38 10.20 -12.85 10.55
N ILE A 39 9.57 -11.83 11.14
CA ILE A 39 9.61 -10.46 10.63
C ILE A 39 11.05 -9.93 10.70
N LEU A 40 11.59 -9.57 9.54
CA LEU A 40 12.91 -8.93 9.41
C LEU A 40 12.78 -7.40 9.40
N SER A 41 11.72 -6.89 8.79
CA SER A 41 11.45 -5.45 8.73
C SER A 41 10.05 -5.12 8.24
N GLU A 42 9.53 -3.99 8.71
CA GLU A 42 8.28 -3.40 8.23
C GLU A 42 8.57 -2.28 7.23
N GLY A 43 7.84 -2.28 6.12
CA GLY A 43 7.81 -1.20 5.15
C GLY A 43 6.92 -0.04 5.59
N PRO A 44 6.79 0.99 4.75
CA PRO A 44 5.87 2.08 5.02
C PRO A 44 4.41 1.61 4.82
N VAL A 45 3.50 2.14 5.64
CA VAL A 45 2.05 2.05 5.41
C VAL A 45 1.61 3.40 4.85
N ILE A 46 1.16 3.42 3.61
CA ILE A 46 0.91 4.66 2.87
C ILE A 46 -0.51 4.66 2.33
N ALA A 47 -1.34 5.57 2.83
CA ALA A 47 -2.56 5.95 2.12
C ALA A 47 -2.17 6.81 0.91
N ILE A 48 -2.70 6.50 -0.26
CA ILE A 48 -2.36 7.15 -1.52
C ILE A 48 -3.49 8.10 -1.89
N HIS A 49 -3.16 9.36 -2.13
CA HIS A 49 -4.11 10.38 -2.49
C HIS A 49 -4.80 10.06 -3.81
N GLN A 50 -6.13 10.16 -3.82
CA GLN A 50 -6.96 10.14 -5.02
C GLN A 50 -7.93 11.32 -4.99
N SER A 51 -8.32 11.78 -6.18
CA SER A 51 -9.24 12.91 -6.30
C SER A 51 -10.63 12.56 -5.77
N GLN A 52 -11.42 13.57 -5.40
CA GLN A 52 -12.81 13.35 -5.00
C GLN A 52 -13.63 12.73 -6.13
N GLN A 53 -13.33 13.07 -7.39
CA GLN A 53 -13.98 12.45 -8.55
C GLN A 53 -13.72 10.95 -8.59
N GLN A 54 -12.47 10.52 -8.38
CA GLN A 54 -12.11 9.10 -8.39
C GLN A 54 -12.80 8.35 -7.24
N LEU A 55 -12.77 8.91 -6.03
CA LEU A 55 -13.43 8.29 -4.87
C LEU A 55 -14.95 8.17 -5.04
N SER A 56 -15.56 9.06 -5.83
CA SER A 56 -16.99 9.01 -6.13
C SER A 56 -17.37 7.92 -7.15
N LEU A 57 -16.40 7.22 -7.76
CA LEU A 57 -16.64 6.07 -8.64
C LEU A 57 -16.77 4.74 -7.88
N MET A 58 -16.39 4.72 -6.60
CA MET A 58 -16.48 3.52 -5.76
C MET A 58 -17.92 3.06 -5.60
N ASP A 59 -18.13 1.75 -5.58
CA ASP A 59 -19.42 1.17 -5.23
C ASP A 59 -19.74 1.34 -3.72
N GLU A 60 -20.96 0.99 -3.33
CA GLU A 60 -21.42 1.13 -1.95
C GLU A 60 -20.58 0.31 -0.95
N TRP A 61 -20.09 -0.85 -1.37
CA TRP A 61 -19.30 -1.72 -0.51
C TRP A 61 -17.94 -1.10 -0.20
N ASN A 62 -17.24 -0.62 -1.23
CA ASN A 62 -15.94 0.05 -1.09
C ASN A 62 -16.08 1.34 -0.28
N VAL A 63 -17.10 2.16 -0.56
CA VAL A 63 -17.37 3.38 0.22
C VAL A 63 -17.57 3.04 1.70
N LYS A 64 -18.43 2.05 2.01
CA LYS A 64 -18.71 1.67 3.39
C LYS A 64 -17.46 1.15 4.10
N THR A 65 -16.81 0.13 3.54
CA THR A 65 -15.66 -0.54 4.14
C THR A 65 -14.50 0.45 4.39
N HIS A 66 -14.16 1.27 3.40
CA HIS A 66 -13.06 2.23 3.50
C HIS A 66 -13.40 3.45 4.37
N THR A 67 -14.69 3.77 4.54
CA THR A 67 -15.11 4.78 5.52
C THR A 67 -15.01 4.24 6.94
N GLU A 68 -15.49 3.01 7.18
CA GLU A 68 -15.47 2.38 8.50
C GLU A 68 -14.04 2.16 9.02
N SER A 69 -13.08 1.87 8.12
CA SER A 69 -11.66 1.76 8.47
C SER A 69 -10.96 3.12 8.67
N GLY A 70 -11.61 4.23 8.28
CA GLY A 70 -11.01 5.57 8.24
C GLY A 70 -10.04 5.79 7.08
N LEU A 71 -9.96 4.84 6.13
CA LEU A 71 -9.05 4.95 4.98
C LEU A 71 -9.42 6.13 4.06
N ILE A 72 -10.71 6.38 3.83
CA ILE A 72 -11.13 7.52 2.98
C ILE A 72 -10.56 8.86 3.48
N ASP A 73 -10.56 9.09 4.79
CA ASP A 73 -10.04 10.35 5.35
C ASP A 73 -8.51 10.43 5.26
N ARG A 74 -7.83 9.29 5.41
CA ARG A 74 -6.37 9.20 5.18
C ARG A 74 -6.01 9.45 3.72
N VAL A 75 -6.79 8.92 2.77
CA VAL A 75 -6.61 9.16 1.33
C VAL A 75 -6.79 10.64 1.00
N LYS A 76 -7.86 11.27 1.50
CA LYS A 76 -8.14 12.70 1.27
C LYS A 76 -7.05 13.61 1.83
N SER A 77 -6.49 13.28 2.99
CA SER A 77 -5.42 14.07 3.64
C SER A 77 -4.00 13.74 3.15
N SER A 78 -3.83 12.62 2.45
CA SER A 78 -2.51 12.16 2.01
C SER A 78 -1.83 13.14 1.06
N GLN A 79 -0.50 13.21 1.17
CA GLN A 79 0.38 13.97 0.28
C GLN A 79 1.16 13.06 -0.69
N TYR A 80 0.91 11.76 -0.63
CA TYR A 80 1.53 10.76 -1.49
C TYR A 80 0.62 10.50 -2.70
N ASP A 81 1.10 10.83 -3.89
CA ASP A 81 0.60 10.23 -5.11
C ASP A 81 1.20 8.83 -5.29
N GLU A 82 0.69 8.07 -6.27
CA GLU A 82 1.14 6.70 -6.54
C GLU A 82 2.64 6.61 -6.80
N LYS A 83 3.21 7.56 -7.54
CA LYS A 83 4.64 7.57 -7.86
C LYS A 83 5.49 7.78 -6.60
N LYS A 84 5.08 8.69 -5.71
CA LYS A 84 5.76 8.89 -4.43
C LYS A 84 5.64 7.67 -3.53
N ALA A 85 4.48 7.02 -3.50
CA ALA A 85 4.27 5.79 -2.75
C ALA A 85 5.17 4.67 -3.27
N GLU A 86 5.21 4.46 -4.59
CA GLU A 86 6.10 3.50 -5.25
C GLU A 86 7.57 3.73 -4.88
N ILE A 87 8.07 4.96 -5.06
CA ILE A 87 9.46 5.32 -4.73
C ILE A 87 9.75 5.06 -3.25
N LYS A 88 8.83 5.45 -2.35
CA LYS A 88 9.00 5.28 -0.91
C LYS A 88 9.07 3.79 -0.52
N THR A 89 8.19 2.96 -1.09
CA THR A 89 8.16 1.51 -0.87
C THR A 89 9.43 0.86 -1.41
N ASN A 90 9.84 1.19 -2.63
CA ASN A 90 11.06 0.66 -3.24
C ASN A 90 12.33 1.04 -2.48
N ASN A 91 12.45 2.29 -2.04
CA ASN A 91 13.61 2.75 -1.28
C ASN A 91 13.72 2.07 0.09
N LYS A 92 12.57 1.84 0.76
CA LYS A 92 12.57 1.09 2.02
C LYS A 92 12.98 -0.37 1.81
N LYS A 93 12.45 -1.01 0.78
CA LYS A 93 12.85 -2.37 0.36
C LYS A 93 14.36 -2.47 0.11
N LYS A 94 14.94 -1.55 -0.67
CA LYS A 94 16.39 -1.55 -0.94
C LYS A 94 17.23 -1.40 0.34
N ASN A 95 16.83 -0.50 1.24
CA ASN A 95 17.55 -0.27 2.49
C ASN A 95 17.47 -1.45 3.47
N GLN A 96 16.37 -2.21 3.45
CA GLN A 96 16.14 -3.35 4.35
C GLN A 96 16.81 -4.63 3.85
N ILE A 97 16.88 -4.82 2.53
CA ILE A 97 17.36 -6.06 1.91
C ILE A 97 18.75 -5.88 1.24
N LYS A 98 19.33 -4.67 1.25
CA LYS A 98 20.59 -4.33 0.55
C LYS A 98 20.61 -4.78 -0.92
N LEU A 99 19.61 -4.33 -1.69
CA LEU A 99 19.60 -4.41 -3.16
C LEU A 99 20.31 -3.20 -3.78
#